data_AF-A0A1T3NL61-F1
#
_entry.id   AF-A0A1T3NL61-F1
#
_cell.length_a   1.000
_cell.length_b   1.000
_cell.length_c   1.000
_cell.angle_alpha   90.00
_cell.angle_beta   90.00
_cell.angle_gamma   90.00
#
_symmetry.space_group_name_H-M   'P 1'
#
loop_
_entity.id
_entity.type
_entity.pdbx_description
1 polymer ?
#
loop_
_entity_poly.entity_id
_entity_poly.type
_entity_poly.pdbx_seq_one_letter_code
_entity_poly.pdbx_strand_id
1 'polypeptide(L)'
;MLAVLLALLTGLVGAPTASAAAPAYLTMEASYSSPANGWERVERYLDTTAGFRQEQYPPDGRGDQDGQRLTFFGGVKQPYSGRFLLYSAPGWNSGAHQVPVLLVHGANDNPDRAWANPGESGGYGCGTASCPNTGLMQYLSTRGYRVFAIGFAHKQGDNLMQAQEVGDAVALIRARLGVSQVDLVGWSKGEMSTRAYVSSVKPSWGRPYAGDVRRLVTLGGPNGGYDYPFAHGWAHDFSIWPECGGKVNAPSPHLRMTCYGTYQAHPEYAFTPTGGYDDYPGQRQMLARWDGTYGVDQSQQDWYTTYYGGQGFYTDGTGIQPAIAAGSLITPLHQAGIPAQVRTFLLAGGTPSILGIFNENRGPSDGVVFVSSALDTTGVGTVGGTALVAGANHLELGWNTTVAAKVAGWLD
;
A
#
# COMPACT_ATOMS: atom_id res chain seq x y z
N MET A 1 -47.86 -52.79 26.44
CA MET A 1 -47.46 -51.66 25.57
C MET A 1 -46.73 -50.63 26.41
N LEU A 2 -45.40 -50.57 26.34
CA LEU A 2 -44.61 -49.32 26.34
C LEU A 2 -43.14 -49.70 26.11
N ALA A 3 -42.62 -49.36 24.94
CA ALA A 3 -41.23 -49.54 24.57
C ALA A 3 -40.42 -48.33 25.04
N VAL A 4 -39.26 -48.58 25.66
CA VAL A 4 -38.29 -47.56 26.08
C VAL A 4 -37.46 -47.18 24.85
N LEU A 5 -37.56 -45.91 24.42
CA LEU A 5 -36.72 -45.34 23.37
C LEU A 5 -35.34 -44.97 23.95
N LEU A 6 -34.30 -45.57 23.38
CA LEU A 6 -32.90 -45.19 23.59
C LEU A 6 -32.53 -44.11 22.56
N ALA A 7 -32.26 -42.88 23.01
CA ALA A 7 -31.80 -41.80 22.13
C ALA A 7 -30.29 -41.86 21.96
N LEU A 8 -29.83 -42.22 20.76
CA LEU A 8 -28.44 -42.13 20.31
C LEU A 8 -28.13 -40.67 19.92
N LEU A 9 -27.36 -39.97 20.75
CA LEU A 9 -26.70 -38.71 20.39
C LEU A 9 -25.41 -39.03 19.63
N THR A 10 -25.50 -39.13 18.30
CA THR A 10 -24.32 -39.13 17.43
C THR A 10 -23.81 -37.70 17.27
N GLY A 11 -22.66 -37.41 17.87
CA GLY A 11 -21.93 -36.17 17.64
C GLY A 11 -21.52 -36.03 16.19
N LEU A 12 -22.02 -34.99 15.53
CA LEU A 12 -21.54 -34.53 14.23
C LEU A 12 -20.16 -33.91 14.44
N VAL A 13 -19.11 -34.72 14.32
CA VAL A 13 -17.76 -34.22 14.08
C VAL A 13 -17.79 -33.57 12.70
N GLY A 14 -17.71 -32.24 12.65
CA GLY A 14 -17.65 -31.49 11.40
C GLY A 14 -16.52 -32.03 10.54
N ALA A 15 -16.85 -32.49 9.34
CA ALA A 15 -15.85 -32.89 8.35
C ALA A 15 -14.89 -31.71 8.11
N PRO A 16 -13.57 -31.95 8.00
CA PRO A 16 -12.64 -30.91 7.62
C PRO A 16 -13.10 -30.33 6.28
N THR A 17 -13.35 -29.03 6.23
CA THR A 17 -13.62 -28.32 4.98
C THR A 17 -12.48 -28.60 4.02
N ALA A 18 -12.79 -29.18 2.87
CA ALA A 18 -11.79 -29.47 1.84
C ALA A 18 -10.96 -28.20 1.59
N SER A 19 -9.63 -28.33 1.66
CA SER A 19 -8.72 -27.23 1.36
C SER A 19 -9.07 -26.67 -0.01
N ALA A 20 -9.35 -25.37 -0.09
CA ALA A 20 -9.61 -24.74 -1.38
C ALA A 20 -8.41 -24.99 -2.30
N ALA A 21 -8.64 -25.42 -3.54
CA ALA A 21 -7.57 -25.48 -4.52
C ALA A 21 -7.07 -24.07 -4.83
N ALA A 22 -5.79 -23.92 -5.17
CA ALA A 22 -5.29 -22.65 -5.70
C ALA A 22 -6.12 -22.28 -6.96
N PRO A 23 -6.51 -21.00 -7.13
CA PRO A 23 -7.28 -20.60 -8.30
C PRO A 23 -6.59 -20.95 -9.61
N ALA A 24 -7.33 -21.48 -10.58
CA ALA A 24 -6.77 -21.94 -11.86
C ALA A 24 -6.16 -20.82 -12.73
N TYR A 25 -6.53 -19.57 -12.45
CA TYR A 25 -5.98 -18.40 -13.15
C TYR A 25 -4.62 -17.95 -12.58
N LEU A 26 -4.16 -18.54 -11.47
CA LEU A 26 -2.87 -18.27 -10.86
C LEU A 26 -1.84 -19.35 -11.19
N THR A 27 -0.69 -18.92 -11.71
CA THR A 27 0.45 -19.80 -12.00
C THR A 27 1.64 -19.41 -11.15
N MET A 28 2.20 -20.34 -10.38
CA MET A 28 3.50 -20.14 -9.72
C MET A 28 4.60 -20.28 -10.77
N GLU A 29 5.33 -19.21 -11.04
CA GLU A 29 6.40 -19.20 -12.05
C GLU A 29 7.77 -19.54 -11.45
N ALA A 30 8.01 -19.16 -10.18
CA ALA A 30 9.29 -19.39 -9.51
C ALA A 30 9.12 -19.43 -7.99
N SER A 31 10.04 -20.11 -7.31
CA SER A 31 10.16 -20.14 -5.85
C SER A 31 11.61 -19.97 -5.45
N TYR A 32 11.84 -19.16 -4.41
CA TYR A 32 13.16 -18.77 -3.92
C TYR A 32 13.23 -19.09 -2.43
N SER A 33 14.15 -19.97 -2.06
CA SER A 33 14.47 -20.28 -0.67
C SER A 33 15.58 -19.36 -0.14
N SER A 34 15.57 -19.12 1.17
CA SER A 34 16.56 -18.30 1.87
C SER A 34 16.74 -16.86 1.30
N PRO A 35 15.64 -16.12 1.05
CA PRO A 35 15.72 -14.68 0.77
C PRO A 35 16.40 -13.92 1.94
N ALA A 36 16.88 -12.70 1.67
CA ALA A 36 17.46 -11.88 2.74
C ALA A 36 16.37 -11.39 3.72
N ASN A 37 16.82 -10.60 4.72
CA ASN A 37 15.94 -9.85 5.63
C ASN A 37 15.03 -10.74 6.51
N GLY A 38 15.36 -12.02 6.64
CA GLY A 38 14.69 -12.95 7.58
C GLY A 38 13.41 -13.59 7.05
N TRP A 39 13.10 -13.42 5.76
CA TRP A 39 12.03 -14.18 5.11
C TRP A 39 12.43 -15.65 4.93
N GLU A 40 11.46 -16.56 4.98
CA GLU A 40 11.71 -17.99 4.77
C GLU A 40 11.72 -18.35 3.28
N ARG A 41 10.80 -17.74 2.53
CA ARG A 41 10.56 -18.03 1.11
C ARG A 41 9.93 -16.84 0.38
N VAL A 42 10.25 -16.69 -0.89
CA VAL A 42 9.52 -15.83 -1.83
C VAL A 42 9.07 -16.65 -3.03
N GLU A 43 7.85 -16.45 -3.50
CA GLU A 43 7.33 -17.09 -4.71
C GLU A 43 6.85 -16.02 -5.68
N ARG A 44 7.13 -16.20 -6.97
CA ARG A 44 6.59 -15.35 -8.03
C ARG A 44 5.37 -16.02 -8.64
N TYR A 45 4.29 -15.26 -8.72
CA TYR A 45 3.04 -15.69 -9.35
C TYR A 45 2.71 -14.81 -10.56
N LEU A 46 1.98 -15.41 -11.50
CA LEU A 46 1.29 -14.73 -12.59
C LEU A 46 -0.22 -14.97 -12.44
N ASP A 47 -1.01 -13.90 -12.40
CA ASP A 47 -2.43 -13.93 -12.75
C ASP A 47 -2.58 -13.83 -14.27
N THR A 48 -3.19 -14.85 -14.85
CA THR A 48 -3.45 -15.00 -16.28
C THR A 48 -4.72 -14.29 -16.75
N THR A 49 -5.41 -13.57 -15.87
CA THR A 49 -6.60 -12.79 -16.19
C THR A 49 -6.26 -11.71 -17.22
N ALA A 50 -6.90 -11.78 -18.38
CA ALA A 50 -6.58 -10.96 -19.56
C ALA A 50 -6.71 -9.43 -19.35
N GLY A 51 -7.32 -8.98 -18.26
CA GLY A 51 -7.51 -7.56 -17.95
C GLY A 51 -6.27 -6.86 -17.39
N PHE A 52 -5.28 -7.60 -16.90
CA PHE A 52 -3.99 -7.02 -16.54
C PHE A 52 -3.28 -6.48 -17.79
N ARG A 53 -2.53 -5.39 -17.63
CA ARG A 53 -1.75 -4.76 -18.71
C ARG A 53 -0.35 -4.45 -18.24
N GLN A 54 0.56 -4.21 -19.19
CA GLN A 54 1.84 -3.61 -18.87
C GLN A 54 1.61 -2.15 -18.50
N GLU A 55 1.83 -1.79 -17.24
CA GLU A 55 1.89 -0.39 -16.82
C GLU A 55 3.18 0.27 -17.32
N GLN A 56 3.12 1.59 -17.52
CA GLN A 56 4.26 2.40 -17.91
C GLN A 56 5.12 2.70 -16.69
N TYR A 57 6.43 2.76 -16.89
CA TYR A 57 7.42 3.08 -15.87
C TYR A 57 8.16 4.35 -16.30
N PRO A 58 8.68 5.14 -15.35
CA PRO A 58 9.52 6.29 -15.66
C PRO A 58 10.69 5.91 -16.59
N PRO A 59 10.91 6.66 -17.69
CA PRO A 59 11.86 6.29 -18.73
C PRO A 59 13.33 6.29 -18.26
N ASP A 60 13.64 6.96 -17.15
CA ASP A 60 14.97 7.00 -16.55
C ASP A 60 15.27 5.79 -15.64
N GLY A 61 14.33 4.86 -15.50
CA GLY A 61 14.49 3.61 -14.78
C GLY A 61 14.35 3.73 -13.26
N ARG A 62 13.97 4.90 -12.70
CA ARG A 62 13.78 5.03 -11.24
C ARG A 62 12.68 4.13 -10.67
N GLY A 63 11.74 3.72 -11.52
CA GLY A 63 10.67 2.77 -11.18
C GLY A 63 11.08 1.30 -11.31
N ASP A 64 12.25 1.00 -11.89
CA ASP A 64 12.70 -0.36 -12.14
C ASP A 64 12.84 -1.16 -10.83
N GLN A 65 12.60 -2.46 -10.92
CA GLN A 65 12.95 -3.42 -9.88
C GLN A 65 14.48 -3.50 -9.73
N ASP A 66 14.91 -3.62 -8.49
CA ASP A 66 16.32 -3.63 -8.07
C ASP A 66 16.57 -4.72 -7.02
N GLY A 67 17.83 -4.86 -6.63
CA GLY A 67 18.25 -5.78 -5.57
C GLY A 67 17.71 -7.21 -5.76
N GLN A 68 17.23 -7.82 -4.68
CA GLN A 68 16.66 -9.16 -4.74
C GLN A 68 15.34 -9.22 -5.51
N ARG A 69 14.56 -8.12 -5.55
CA ARG A 69 13.28 -8.11 -6.27
C ARG A 69 13.49 -8.24 -7.77
N LEU A 70 14.54 -7.63 -8.33
CA LEU A 70 14.93 -7.86 -9.72
C LEU A 70 15.17 -9.36 -9.99
N THR A 71 15.88 -10.04 -9.09
CA THR A 71 16.09 -11.50 -9.18
C THR A 71 14.78 -12.28 -9.05
N PHE A 72 13.92 -11.90 -8.10
CA PHE A 72 12.63 -12.56 -7.86
C PHE A 72 11.65 -12.37 -9.03
N PHE A 73 11.75 -11.26 -9.76
CA PHE A 73 11.04 -11.04 -11.02
C PHE A 73 11.78 -11.58 -12.26
N GLY A 74 12.83 -12.41 -12.07
CA GLY A 74 13.47 -13.13 -13.17
C GLY A 74 14.40 -12.27 -14.01
N GLY A 75 14.99 -11.23 -13.43
CA GLY A 75 15.84 -10.27 -14.13
C GLY A 75 15.06 -9.23 -14.94
N VAL A 76 13.72 -9.19 -14.80
CA VAL A 76 12.87 -8.22 -15.49
C VAL A 76 12.77 -6.96 -14.64
N LYS A 77 13.30 -5.85 -15.17
CA LYS A 77 13.29 -4.53 -14.52
C LYS A 77 11.90 -3.94 -14.37
N GLN A 78 11.04 -4.15 -15.37
CA GLN A 78 9.68 -3.62 -15.44
C GLN A 78 8.72 -4.79 -15.64
N PRO A 79 8.43 -5.58 -14.61
CA PRO A 79 7.61 -6.77 -14.76
C PRO A 79 6.18 -6.39 -15.16
N TYR A 80 5.53 -7.30 -15.89
CA TYR A 80 4.11 -7.22 -16.22
C TYR A 80 3.25 -7.16 -14.96
N SER A 81 2.24 -6.28 -14.94
CA SER A 81 1.42 -6.00 -13.74
C SER A 81 0.50 -7.14 -13.30
N GLY A 82 0.39 -8.23 -14.06
CA GLY A 82 -0.24 -9.47 -13.58
C GLY A 82 0.71 -10.32 -12.74
N ARG A 83 1.96 -9.91 -12.52
CA ARG A 83 2.92 -10.62 -11.70
C ARG A 83 3.10 -9.96 -10.34
N PHE A 84 3.09 -10.78 -9.30
CA PHE A 84 3.41 -10.37 -7.94
C PHE A 84 4.31 -11.40 -7.25
N LEU A 85 4.87 -10.99 -6.13
CA LEU A 85 5.65 -11.81 -5.23
C LEU A 85 4.87 -12.08 -3.95
N LEU A 86 4.86 -13.33 -3.49
CA LEU A 86 4.32 -13.73 -2.20
C LEU A 86 5.47 -14.13 -1.28
N TYR A 87 5.70 -13.33 -0.24
CA TYR A 87 6.70 -13.56 0.79
C TYR A 87 6.08 -14.37 1.94
N SER A 88 6.80 -15.36 2.44
CA SER A 88 6.43 -16.16 3.61
C SER A 88 7.43 -15.90 4.74
N ALA A 89 6.94 -15.45 5.91
CA ALA A 89 7.76 -15.28 7.10
C ALA A 89 8.06 -16.62 7.79
N PRO A 90 9.07 -16.70 8.68
CA PRO A 90 9.26 -17.87 9.52
C PRO A 90 7.99 -18.26 10.26
N GLY A 91 7.64 -19.55 10.22
CA GLY A 91 6.44 -20.06 10.90
C GLY A 91 5.12 -19.77 10.16
N TRP A 92 5.15 -19.31 8.90
CA TRP A 92 3.97 -19.06 8.07
C TRP A 92 2.98 -20.25 7.99
N ASN A 93 3.46 -21.50 8.15
CA ASN A 93 2.66 -22.72 8.12
C ASN A 93 2.42 -23.39 9.48
N SER A 94 3.14 -22.97 10.53
CA SER A 94 3.18 -23.66 11.82
C SER A 94 2.86 -22.76 13.00
N GLY A 95 2.72 -21.45 12.78
CA GLY A 95 2.33 -20.48 13.81
C GLY A 95 1.00 -20.82 14.48
N ALA A 96 0.91 -20.53 15.77
CA ALA A 96 -0.22 -20.88 16.63
C ALA A 96 -1.52 -20.13 16.29
N HIS A 97 -1.43 -18.91 15.75
CA HIS A 97 -2.62 -18.12 15.42
C HIS A 97 -3.34 -18.68 14.19
N GLN A 98 -4.67 -18.83 14.30
CA GLN A 98 -5.46 -19.55 13.30
C GLN A 98 -5.70 -18.77 11.99
N VAL A 99 -5.73 -17.45 12.07
CA VAL A 99 -5.94 -16.58 10.91
C VAL A 99 -4.60 -15.98 10.50
N PRO A 100 -4.13 -16.24 9.27
CA PRO A 100 -2.88 -15.67 8.77
C PRO A 100 -3.05 -14.17 8.47
N VAL A 101 -1.92 -13.48 8.40
CA VAL A 101 -1.82 -12.04 8.14
C VAL A 101 -1.14 -11.81 6.80
N LEU A 102 -1.72 -10.96 5.95
CA LEU A 102 -1.08 -10.46 4.74
C LEU A 102 -0.73 -8.98 4.91
N LEU A 103 0.57 -8.68 4.85
CA LEU A 103 1.11 -7.32 4.90
C LEU A 103 1.22 -6.74 3.48
N VAL A 104 0.70 -5.52 3.28
CA VAL A 104 0.61 -4.84 1.97
C VAL A 104 1.28 -3.48 2.03
N HIS A 105 2.43 -3.36 1.36
CA HIS A 105 3.29 -2.18 1.45
C HIS A 105 2.79 -0.98 0.63
N GLY A 106 3.37 0.19 0.91
CA GLY A 106 3.03 1.45 0.28
C GLY A 106 3.69 1.74 -1.06
N ALA A 107 3.62 3.02 -1.44
CA ALA A 107 4.16 3.60 -2.65
C ALA A 107 5.70 3.55 -2.67
N ASN A 108 6.27 3.25 -3.84
CA ASN A 108 7.71 3.15 -4.04
C ASN A 108 8.44 2.22 -3.05
N ASP A 109 7.77 1.16 -2.63
CA ASP A 109 8.27 0.29 -1.56
C ASP A 109 8.34 -1.18 -1.96
N ASN A 110 8.79 -2.01 -1.02
CA ASN A 110 8.85 -3.45 -1.14
C ASN A 110 8.67 -4.12 0.24
N PRO A 111 8.39 -5.43 0.30
CA PRO A 111 8.18 -6.14 1.57
C PRO A 111 9.36 -6.08 2.55
N ASP A 112 10.59 -5.99 2.05
CA ASP A 112 11.78 -6.02 2.88
C ASP A 112 11.90 -4.72 3.66
N ARG A 113 11.97 -3.56 2.98
CA ARG A 113 12.04 -2.26 3.67
C ARG A 113 10.80 -1.98 4.53
N ALA A 114 9.60 -2.30 4.03
CA ALA A 114 8.37 -1.99 4.75
C ALA A 114 8.20 -2.81 6.04
N TRP A 115 8.57 -4.09 6.04
CA TRP A 115 8.15 -5.01 7.10
C TRP A 115 9.28 -5.77 7.80
N ALA A 116 10.42 -5.91 7.15
CA ALA A 116 11.45 -6.85 7.57
C ALA A 116 12.78 -6.18 7.94
N ASN A 117 13.24 -5.21 7.17
CA ASN A 117 14.49 -4.48 7.37
C ASN A 117 14.33 -3.02 6.93
N PRO A 118 13.83 -2.14 7.81
CA PRO A 118 13.65 -0.72 7.51
C PRO A 118 14.93 0.00 7.05
N GLY A 119 16.10 -0.49 7.45
CA GLY A 119 17.40 0.03 7.02
C GLY A 119 17.88 -0.46 5.64
N GLU A 120 17.12 -1.30 4.93
CA GLU A 120 17.55 -1.87 3.65
C GLU A 120 17.88 -0.80 2.60
N SER A 121 17.12 0.29 2.57
CA SER A 121 17.33 1.41 1.64
C SER A 121 18.50 2.33 2.02
N GLY A 122 19.31 1.95 3.03
CA GLY A 122 20.43 2.75 3.51
C GLY A 122 20.05 3.84 4.50
N GLY A 123 20.97 4.78 4.73
CA GLY A 123 20.76 5.89 5.67
C GLY A 123 19.49 6.68 5.35
N TYR A 124 18.66 6.92 6.37
CA TYR A 124 17.43 7.72 6.31
C TYR A 124 16.23 7.07 5.60
N GLY A 125 16.39 5.91 4.95
CA GLY A 125 15.32 5.20 4.22
C GLY A 125 14.14 4.72 5.08
N CYS A 126 14.30 4.71 6.40
CA CYS A 126 13.24 4.40 7.37
C CYS A 126 12.63 5.65 8.02
N GLY A 127 13.01 6.87 7.60
CA GLY A 127 12.51 8.14 8.13
C GLY A 127 13.25 8.70 9.33
N THR A 128 14.34 8.07 9.78
CA THR A 128 15.17 8.51 10.91
C THR A 128 16.66 8.33 10.64
N ALA A 129 17.51 8.95 11.45
CA ALA A 129 18.96 8.87 11.34
C ALA A 129 19.52 7.45 11.58
N SER A 130 18.82 6.62 12.34
CA SER A 130 19.23 5.25 12.64
C SER A 130 18.06 4.29 12.42
N CYS A 131 18.19 3.43 11.42
CA CYS A 131 17.16 2.47 11.06
C CYS A 131 17.34 1.13 11.79
N PRO A 132 16.26 0.53 12.31
CA PRO A 132 16.32 -0.84 12.76
C PRO A 132 16.48 -1.80 11.57
N ASN A 133 16.90 -3.02 11.88
CA ASN A 133 17.04 -4.12 10.92
C ASN A 133 15.92 -5.18 11.05
N THR A 134 14.87 -4.87 11.83
CA THR A 134 13.68 -5.70 12.04
C THR A 134 12.44 -4.82 12.05
N GLY A 135 11.29 -5.38 11.68
CA GLY A 135 10.02 -4.67 11.63
C GLY A 135 8.83 -5.53 12.03
N LEU A 136 7.65 -5.14 11.55
CA LEU A 136 6.37 -5.77 11.90
C LEU A 136 6.33 -7.26 11.54
N MET A 137 7.01 -7.68 10.46
CA MET A 137 7.07 -9.09 10.08
C MET A 137 7.64 -9.95 11.20
N GLN A 138 8.83 -9.60 11.70
CA GLN A 138 9.47 -10.38 12.76
C GLN A 138 8.68 -10.25 14.07
N TYR A 139 8.14 -9.07 14.37
CA TYR A 139 7.33 -8.86 15.57
C TYR A 139 6.14 -9.81 15.64
N LEU A 140 5.41 -9.97 14.54
CA LEU A 140 4.25 -10.86 14.44
C LEU A 140 4.67 -12.34 14.35
N SER A 141 5.64 -12.67 13.50
CA SER A 141 6.14 -14.06 13.32
C SER A 141 6.63 -14.66 14.65
N THR A 142 7.42 -13.89 15.44
CA THR A 142 7.91 -14.35 16.75
C THR A 142 6.82 -14.56 17.81
N ARG A 143 5.62 -14.00 17.59
CA ARG A 143 4.43 -14.20 18.43
C ARG A 143 3.54 -15.34 17.93
N GLY A 144 3.97 -16.06 16.90
CA GLY A 144 3.25 -17.20 16.36
C GLY A 144 2.16 -16.84 15.35
N TYR A 145 2.12 -15.60 14.85
CA TYR A 145 1.29 -15.29 13.68
C TYR A 145 1.87 -15.93 12.42
N ARG A 146 0.97 -16.40 11.55
CA ARG A 146 1.31 -16.87 10.22
C ARG A 146 1.34 -15.68 9.27
N VAL A 147 2.53 -15.16 8.98
CA VAL A 147 2.71 -13.87 8.28
C VAL A 147 3.14 -14.08 6.84
N PHE A 148 2.49 -13.36 5.94
CA PHE A 148 2.84 -13.20 4.54
C PHE A 148 2.97 -11.72 4.19
N ALA A 149 3.66 -11.41 3.10
CA ALA A 149 3.64 -10.08 2.50
C ALA A 149 3.55 -10.19 0.98
N ILE A 150 2.94 -9.20 0.34
CA ILE A 150 2.89 -9.09 -1.12
C ILE A 150 3.90 -8.06 -1.62
N GLY A 151 4.66 -8.39 -2.66
CA GLY A 151 5.52 -7.47 -3.39
C GLY A 151 4.98 -7.25 -4.81
N PHE A 152 4.75 -6.00 -5.19
CA PHE A 152 4.14 -5.65 -6.47
C PHE A 152 5.19 -5.50 -7.59
N ALA A 153 4.80 -5.84 -8.83
CA ALA A 153 5.63 -5.58 -10.01
C ALA A 153 5.90 -4.08 -10.21
N HIS A 154 4.87 -3.25 -10.13
CA HIS A 154 4.99 -1.81 -10.29
C HIS A 154 4.99 -1.10 -8.94
N LYS A 155 6.12 -0.48 -8.55
CA LYS A 155 6.29 0.15 -7.22
C LYS A 155 5.29 1.30 -6.96
N GLN A 156 4.81 1.94 -8.03
CA GLN A 156 3.81 3.03 -8.00
C GLN A 156 2.48 2.68 -8.71
N GLY A 157 2.22 1.38 -8.90
CA GLY A 157 1.20 0.91 -9.83
C GLY A 157 -0.23 1.20 -9.40
N ASP A 158 -1.15 0.97 -10.33
CA ASP A 158 -2.59 1.13 -10.21
C ASP A 158 -3.12 0.29 -9.03
N ASN A 159 -3.71 0.96 -8.04
CA ASN A 159 -4.23 0.33 -6.85
C ASN A 159 -5.36 -0.66 -7.16
N LEU A 160 -6.07 -0.52 -8.28
CA LEU A 160 -7.12 -1.46 -8.70
C LEU A 160 -6.53 -2.77 -9.24
N MET A 161 -5.38 -2.72 -9.93
CA MET A 161 -4.64 -3.92 -10.32
C MET A 161 -4.01 -4.58 -9.10
N GLN A 162 -3.36 -3.78 -8.24
CA GLN A 162 -2.80 -4.26 -6.99
C GLN A 162 -3.87 -4.84 -6.05
N ALA A 163 -5.11 -4.33 -6.09
CA ALA A 163 -6.23 -4.92 -5.34
C ALA A 163 -6.60 -6.33 -5.84
N GLN A 164 -6.48 -6.60 -7.14
CA GLN A 164 -6.66 -7.95 -7.67
C GLN A 164 -5.54 -8.88 -7.18
N GLU A 165 -4.29 -8.41 -7.20
CA GLU A 165 -3.14 -9.18 -6.69
C GLU A 165 -3.25 -9.43 -5.16
N VAL A 166 -3.78 -8.48 -4.39
CA VAL A 166 -4.10 -8.68 -2.96
C VAL A 166 -5.13 -9.81 -2.80
N GLY A 167 -6.21 -9.80 -3.58
CA GLY A 167 -7.19 -10.89 -3.56
C GLY A 167 -6.59 -12.24 -3.95
N ASP A 168 -5.63 -12.25 -4.86
CA ASP A 168 -4.94 -13.47 -5.30
C ASP A 168 -3.98 -14.01 -4.24
N ALA A 169 -3.24 -13.14 -3.56
CA ALA A 169 -2.45 -13.52 -2.40
C ALA A 169 -3.33 -14.10 -1.29
N VAL A 170 -4.49 -13.49 -1.00
CA VAL A 170 -5.47 -14.05 -0.04
C VAL A 170 -5.94 -15.43 -0.47
N ALA A 171 -6.32 -15.62 -1.73
CA ALA A 171 -6.78 -16.91 -2.24
C ALA A 171 -5.67 -17.99 -2.15
N LEU A 172 -4.42 -17.65 -2.49
CA LEU A 172 -3.27 -18.56 -2.36
C LEU A 172 -3.00 -18.94 -0.90
N ILE A 173 -3.02 -17.97 0.02
CA ILE A 173 -2.82 -18.22 1.45
C ILE A 173 -3.89 -19.17 1.98
N ARG A 174 -5.16 -18.92 1.65
CA ARG A 174 -6.28 -19.77 2.04
C ARG A 174 -6.14 -21.19 1.52
N ALA A 175 -5.86 -21.32 0.23
CA ALA A 175 -5.66 -22.61 -0.42
C ALA A 175 -4.52 -23.41 0.20
N ARG A 176 -3.41 -22.73 0.52
CA ARG A 176 -2.20 -23.33 1.09
C ARG A 176 -2.36 -23.77 2.53
N LEU A 177 -3.09 -22.98 3.33
CA LEU A 177 -3.23 -23.21 4.78
C LEU A 177 -4.54 -23.89 5.18
N GLY A 178 -5.47 -24.10 4.23
CA GLY A 178 -6.79 -24.64 4.52
C GLY A 178 -7.64 -23.75 5.43
N VAL A 179 -7.45 -22.42 5.36
CA VAL A 179 -8.17 -21.45 6.21
C VAL A 179 -9.28 -20.72 5.43
N SER A 180 -10.31 -20.29 6.15
CA SER A 180 -11.45 -19.61 5.53
C SER A 180 -11.23 -18.11 5.32
N GLN A 181 -10.38 -17.46 6.12
CA GLN A 181 -10.15 -16.02 6.08
C GLN A 181 -8.68 -15.65 6.33
N VAL A 182 -8.33 -14.42 5.95
CA VAL A 182 -7.03 -13.77 6.17
C VAL A 182 -7.27 -12.39 6.82
N ASP A 183 -6.33 -11.90 7.62
CA ASP A 183 -6.32 -10.50 8.05
C ASP A 183 -5.39 -9.68 7.16
N LEU A 184 -5.81 -8.47 6.77
CA LEU A 184 -5.02 -7.56 5.95
C LEU A 184 -4.43 -6.45 6.82
N VAL A 185 -3.15 -6.11 6.58
CA VAL A 185 -2.50 -4.91 7.12
C VAL A 185 -1.96 -4.10 5.95
N GLY A 186 -2.62 -2.99 5.63
CA GLY A 186 -2.19 -2.05 4.59
C GLY A 186 -1.47 -0.85 5.20
N TRP A 187 -0.31 -0.48 4.65
CA TRP A 187 0.41 0.72 5.07
C TRP A 187 0.54 1.72 3.92
N SER A 188 0.35 3.01 4.23
CA SER A 188 0.41 4.09 3.25
C SER A 188 -0.50 3.77 2.04
N LYS A 189 0.01 3.86 0.81
CA LYS A 189 -0.70 3.45 -0.41
C LYS A 189 -1.25 2.02 -0.38
N GLY A 190 -0.61 1.08 0.31
CA GLY A 190 -1.09 -0.31 0.40
C GLY A 190 -2.47 -0.44 1.04
N GLU A 191 -2.88 0.58 1.81
CA GLU A 191 -4.26 0.74 2.27
C GLU A 191 -5.25 0.83 1.09
N MET A 192 -4.90 1.56 0.03
CA MET A 192 -5.79 1.74 -1.13
C MET A 192 -6.10 0.42 -1.81
N SER A 193 -5.08 -0.41 -2.04
CA SER A 193 -5.25 -1.73 -2.67
C SER A 193 -6.05 -2.68 -1.78
N THR A 194 -5.75 -2.72 -0.48
CA THR A 194 -6.49 -3.57 0.48
C THR A 194 -7.93 -3.14 0.64
N ARG A 195 -8.17 -1.83 0.78
CA ARG A 195 -9.52 -1.26 0.87
C ARG A 195 -10.30 -1.42 -0.43
N ALA A 196 -9.68 -1.23 -1.59
CA ALA A 196 -10.31 -1.45 -2.89
C ALA A 196 -10.76 -2.91 -3.04
N TYR A 197 -9.90 -3.87 -2.68
CA TYR A 197 -10.25 -5.28 -2.69
C TYR A 197 -11.47 -5.57 -1.81
N VAL A 198 -11.43 -5.16 -0.53
CA VAL A 198 -12.51 -5.43 0.44
C VAL A 198 -13.82 -4.71 0.07
N SER A 199 -13.73 -3.50 -0.50
CA SER A 199 -14.89 -2.70 -0.92
C SER A 199 -15.45 -3.11 -2.29
N SER A 200 -14.86 -4.12 -2.94
CA SER A 200 -15.16 -4.48 -4.34
C SER A 200 -15.05 -3.32 -5.34
N VAL A 201 -14.22 -2.31 -5.04
CA VAL A 201 -13.87 -1.27 -6.01
C VAL A 201 -12.80 -1.85 -6.91
N LYS A 202 -13.17 -2.11 -8.16
CA LYS A 202 -12.39 -2.94 -9.07
C LYS A 202 -12.52 -2.48 -10.51
N PRO A 203 -11.58 -2.87 -11.40
CA PRO A 203 -11.79 -2.73 -12.82
C PRO A 203 -13.00 -3.56 -13.28
N SER A 204 -13.56 -3.23 -14.45
CA SER A 204 -14.70 -3.99 -15.02
C SER A 204 -14.41 -5.48 -15.16
N TRP A 205 -13.17 -5.83 -15.53
CA TRP A 205 -12.66 -7.20 -15.65
C TRP A 205 -12.27 -7.85 -14.31
N GLY A 206 -12.15 -7.07 -13.23
CA GLY A 206 -11.69 -7.55 -11.93
C GLY A 206 -12.72 -8.45 -11.24
N ARG A 207 -12.25 -9.24 -10.28
CA ARG A 207 -13.06 -10.08 -9.39
C ARG A 207 -13.60 -9.26 -8.21
N PRO A 208 -14.85 -9.49 -7.78
CA PRO A 208 -15.39 -8.87 -6.56
C PRO A 208 -14.71 -9.43 -5.32
N TYR A 209 -14.89 -8.76 -4.18
CA TYR A 209 -14.47 -9.25 -2.87
C TYR A 209 -15.04 -10.65 -2.61
N ALA A 210 -14.21 -11.57 -2.17
CA ALA A 210 -14.58 -12.97 -1.97
C ALA A 210 -15.16 -13.28 -0.57
N GLY A 211 -15.30 -12.27 0.31
CA GLY A 211 -15.82 -12.47 1.67
C GLY A 211 -14.83 -13.14 2.63
N ASP A 212 -13.54 -13.09 2.31
CA ASP A 212 -12.49 -13.90 2.92
C ASP A 212 -11.43 -13.10 3.68
N VAL A 213 -11.77 -11.86 4.02
CA VAL A 213 -11.03 -11.02 4.96
C VAL A 213 -11.81 -10.92 6.26
N ARG A 214 -11.14 -11.18 7.38
CA ARG A 214 -11.74 -11.07 8.73
C ARG A 214 -11.53 -9.66 9.29
N ARG A 215 -10.28 -9.18 9.27
CA ARG A 215 -9.90 -7.84 9.73
C ARG A 215 -9.13 -7.09 8.66
N LEU A 216 -9.35 -5.78 8.59
CA LEU A 216 -8.54 -4.83 7.83
C LEU A 216 -7.91 -3.85 8.80
N VAL A 217 -6.59 -3.78 8.83
CA VAL A 217 -5.83 -2.80 9.61
C VAL A 217 -5.14 -1.85 8.65
N THR A 218 -5.32 -0.55 8.85
CA THR A 218 -4.72 0.47 8.01
C THR A 218 -3.75 1.33 8.81
N LEU A 219 -2.55 1.56 8.25
CA LEU A 219 -1.45 2.24 8.93
C LEU A 219 -1.03 3.46 8.11
N GLY A 220 -1.37 4.66 8.59
CA GLY A 220 -1.02 5.94 7.96
C GLY A 220 -1.44 6.03 6.50
N GLY A 221 -2.44 5.26 6.05
CA GLY A 221 -2.92 5.34 4.69
C GLY A 221 -3.92 6.49 4.53
N PRO A 222 -4.09 6.99 3.30
CA PRO A 222 -4.92 8.16 3.05
C PRO A 222 -6.40 7.78 2.95
N ASN A 223 -7.04 7.35 4.06
CA ASN A 223 -8.45 6.94 4.04
C ASN A 223 -9.37 8.05 3.52
N GLY A 224 -9.07 9.31 3.85
CA GLY A 224 -9.73 10.52 3.34
C GLY A 224 -9.00 11.17 2.15
N GLY A 225 -7.97 10.53 1.61
CA GLY A 225 -7.11 11.07 0.56
C GLY A 225 -6.05 12.04 1.05
N TYR A 226 -5.20 12.51 0.15
CA TYR A 226 -4.12 13.46 0.47
C TYR A 226 -3.89 14.44 -0.68
N ASP A 227 -3.31 15.60 -0.37
CA ASP A 227 -2.90 16.64 -1.33
C ASP A 227 -1.45 17.09 -1.13
N TYR A 228 -0.68 16.43 -0.26
CA TYR A 228 0.70 16.78 0.11
C TYR A 228 1.58 17.18 -1.09
N PRO A 229 1.61 16.41 -2.20
CA PRO A 229 2.44 16.76 -3.36
C PRO A 229 2.03 18.08 -4.02
N PHE A 230 0.76 18.46 -3.97
CA PHE A 230 0.27 19.74 -4.52
C PHE A 230 0.40 20.88 -3.51
N ALA A 231 0.30 20.59 -2.22
CA ALA A 231 0.45 21.59 -1.17
C ALA A 231 1.90 22.04 -0.95
N HIS A 232 2.86 21.14 -1.24
CA HIS A 232 4.30 21.37 -1.07
C HIS A 232 5.09 21.22 -2.37
N GLY A 233 4.45 21.42 -3.53
CA GLY A 233 4.95 20.96 -4.83
C GLY A 233 6.35 21.45 -5.20
N TRP A 234 6.72 22.67 -4.83
CA TRP A 234 8.07 23.18 -5.08
C TRP A 234 9.14 22.41 -4.30
N ALA A 235 9.01 22.31 -2.97
CA ALA A 235 9.94 21.55 -2.14
C ALA A 235 9.92 20.04 -2.48
N HIS A 236 8.74 19.49 -2.75
CA HIS A 236 8.54 18.10 -3.14
C HIS A 236 9.29 17.76 -4.45
N ASP A 237 9.23 18.64 -5.44
CA ASP A 237 9.83 18.43 -6.75
C ASP A 237 11.35 18.36 -6.77
N PHE A 238 12.04 19.06 -5.86
CA PHE A 238 13.50 18.92 -5.76
C PHE A 238 13.95 17.48 -5.52
N SER A 239 13.12 16.66 -4.87
CA SER A 239 13.42 15.25 -4.66
C SER A 239 13.23 14.41 -5.93
N ILE A 240 12.47 14.88 -6.91
CA ILE A 240 12.04 14.14 -8.11
C ILE A 240 12.83 14.58 -9.36
N TRP A 241 12.98 15.89 -9.59
CA TRP A 241 13.48 16.42 -10.85
C TRP A 241 15.00 16.21 -11.01
N PRO A 242 15.46 15.42 -12.00
CA PRO A 242 16.89 15.09 -12.17
C PRO A 242 17.80 16.30 -12.29
N GLU A 243 17.35 17.33 -13.00
CA GLU A 243 18.10 18.57 -13.23
C GLU A 243 18.30 19.36 -11.94
N CYS A 244 17.42 19.13 -10.96
CA CYS A 244 17.51 19.68 -9.61
C CYS A 244 18.32 18.77 -8.66
N GLY A 245 18.79 17.60 -9.12
CA GLY A 245 19.47 16.58 -8.31
C GLY A 245 18.55 15.49 -7.74
N GLY A 246 17.25 15.55 -8.05
CA GLY A 246 16.24 14.61 -7.61
C GLY A 246 16.40 13.22 -8.22
N LYS A 247 16.01 12.19 -7.45
CA LYS A 247 16.09 10.77 -7.83
C LYS A 247 14.91 9.94 -7.31
N VAL A 248 13.99 10.55 -6.57
CA VAL A 248 12.88 9.87 -5.95
C VAL A 248 11.89 9.43 -7.03
N ASN A 249 11.47 8.18 -6.95
CA ASN A 249 10.41 7.61 -7.78
C ASN A 249 9.04 8.03 -7.22
N ALA A 250 8.61 9.24 -7.56
CA ALA A 250 7.33 9.82 -7.19
C ALA A 250 6.87 10.79 -8.28
N PRO A 251 5.55 11.02 -8.41
CA PRO A 251 5.02 12.02 -9.33
C PRO A 251 5.21 13.45 -8.80
N SER A 252 5.27 14.37 -9.74
CA SER A 252 5.30 15.82 -9.57
C SER A 252 3.91 16.42 -9.89
N PRO A 253 3.45 17.46 -9.15
CA PRO A 253 2.29 18.24 -9.54
C PRO A 253 2.53 19.11 -10.79
N HIS A 254 3.78 19.24 -11.24
CA HIS A 254 4.18 20.10 -12.35
C HIS A 254 4.53 19.30 -13.61
N LEU A 255 4.26 19.91 -14.76
CA LEU A 255 4.70 19.46 -16.08
C LEU A 255 6.02 20.12 -16.46
N ARG A 256 6.30 21.30 -15.91
CA ARG A 256 7.51 22.08 -16.15
C ARG A 256 8.04 22.68 -14.86
N MET A 257 9.36 22.71 -14.70
CA MET A 257 10.05 23.32 -13.56
C MET A 257 11.37 23.92 -14.02
N THR A 258 11.76 25.01 -13.37
CA THR A 258 13.08 25.64 -13.54
C THR A 258 14.07 25.04 -12.55
N CYS A 259 15.07 24.30 -13.05
CA CYS A 259 16.20 23.82 -12.27
C CYS A 259 17.48 24.52 -12.73
N TYR A 260 18.19 25.18 -11.80
CA TYR A 260 19.43 25.93 -12.07
C TYR A 260 19.35 26.87 -13.30
N GLY A 261 18.23 27.57 -13.45
CA GLY A 261 18.00 28.53 -14.54
C GLY A 261 17.51 27.93 -15.86
N THR A 262 17.31 26.61 -15.92
CA THR A 262 16.80 25.93 -17.13
C THR A 262 15.37 25.45 -16.91
N TYR A 263 14.46 25.84 -17.81
CA TYR A 263 13.04 25.49 -17.73
C TYR A 263 12.72 24.22 -18.53
N GLN A 264 12.64 23.09 -17.84
CA GLN A 264 12.48 21.76 -18.45
C GLN A 264 11.05 21.27 -18.39
N ALA A 265 10.71 20.29 -19.22
CA ALA A 265 9.41 19.62 -19.23
C ALA A 265 9.57 18.12 -18.97
N HIS A 266 8.77 17.59 -18.05
CA HIS A 266 8.73 16.16 -17.71
C HIS A 266 7.28 15.66 -17.57
N PRO A 267 6.52 15.54 -18.66
CA PRO A 267 5.16 14.99 -18.62
C PRO A 267 5.10 13.57 -18.03
N GLU A 268 6.18 12.80 -18.11
CA GLU A 268 6.33 11.48 -17.51
C GLU A 268 6.25 11.47 -15.98
N TYR A 269 6.52 12.59 -15.30
CA TYR A 269 6.40 12.69 -13.84
C TYR A 269 5.02 13.14 -13.37
N ALA A 270 4.11 13.47 -14.28
CA ALA A 270 2.84 14.07 -13.90
C ALA A 270 1.90 13.10 -13.15
N PHE A 271 1.10 13.65 -12.23
CA PHE A 271 -0.07 12.95 -11.69
C PHE A 271 -1.14 12.67 -12.75
N THR A 272 -1.39 13.64 -13.61
CA THR A 272 -2.39 13.58 -14.68
C THR A 272 -1.78 12.90 -15.90
N PRO A 273 -2.42 11.87 -16.50
CA PRO A 273 -1.91 11.25 -17.72
C PRO A 273 -1.74 12.30 -18.82
N THR A 274 -0.53 12.43 -19.36
CA THR A 274 -0.19 13.50 -20.30
C THR A 274 1.06 13.14 -21.09
N GLY A 275 1.20 13.70 -22.30
CA GLY A 275 2.34 13.39 -23.18
C GLY A 275 2.47 11.92 -23.58
N GLY A 276 1.43 11.10 -23.37
CA GLY A 276 1.47 9.66 -23.57
C GLY A 276 1.98 8.84 -22.36
N TYR A 277 2.15 9.48 -21.20
CA TYR A 277 2.61 8.86 -19.95
C TYR A 277 1.50 8.75 -18.91
N ASP A 278 1.54 7.68 -18.12
CA ASP A 278 0.72 7.39 -16.92
C ASP A 278 1.54 6.48 -16.00
N ASP A 279 2.68 7.00 -15.52
CA ASP A 279 3.69 6.21 -14.79
C ASP A 279 3.36 6.09 -13.27
N TYR A 280 2.42 6.90 -12.78
CA TYR A 280 2.07 6.99 -11.35
C TYR A 280 0.57 6.89 -11.05
N PRO A 281 -0.17 5.94 -11.67
CA PRO A 281 -1.62 5.84 -11.48
C PRO A 281 -1.99 5.61 -10.02
N GLY A 282 -1.21 4.82 -9.28
CA GLY A 282 -1.46 4.54 -7.87
C GLY A 282 -1.38 5.77 -6.98
N GLN A 283 -0.51 6.72 -7.31
CA GLN A 283 -0.36 7.97 -6.57
C GLN A 283 -1.51 8.93 -6.84
N ARG A 284 -1.93 9.06 -8.11
CA ARG A 284 -3.13 9.83 -8.51
C ARG A 284 -4.37 9.35 -7.79
N GLN A 285 -4.53 8.04 -7.66
CA GLN A 285 -5.70 7.40 -7.07
C GLN A 285 -5.92 7.74 -5.57
N MET A 286 -4.92 8.28 -4.88
CA MET A 286 -5.01 8.70 -3.48
C MET A 286 -5.42 10.16 -3.29
N LEU A 287 -5.50 10.96 -4.36
CA LEU A 287 -5.64 12.40 -4.25
C LEU A 287 -7.01 12.82 -3.70
N ALA A 288 -7.02 13.72 -2.73
CA ALA A 288 -8.19 14.47 -2.31
C ALA A 288 -7.75 15.86 -1.84
N ARG A 289 -8.61 16.86 -2.00
CA ARG A 289 -8.29 18.23 -1.61
C ARG A 289 -8.42 18.42 -0.10
N TRP A 290 -7.42 19.07 0.50
CA TRP A 290 -7.45 19.49 1.90
C TRP A 290 -7.26 21.00 2.09
N ASP A 291 -7.13 21.77 1.02
CA ASP A 291 -7.02 23.24 1.07
C ASP A 291 -8.18 23.93 1.80
N GLY A 292 -9.39 23.38 1.75
CA GLY A 292 -10.52 23.91 2.52
C GLY A 292 -10.39 23.75 4.04
N THR A 293 -9.57 22.80 4.50
CA THR A 293 -9.40 22.46 5.92
C THR A 293 -8.08 22.99 6.47
N TYR A 294 -6.98 22.80 5.72
CA TYR A 294 -5.61 23.11 6.16
C TYR A 294 -4.93 24.18 5.30
N GLY A 295 -5.61 24.71 4.27
CA GLY A 295 -5.01 25.65 3.33
C GLY A 295 -3.93 25.01 2.44
N VAL A 296 -3.18 25.86 1.77
CA VAL A 296 -1.99 25.50 0.96
C VAL A 296 -0.78 26.16 1.62
N ASP A 297 0.40 25.53 1.56
CA ASP A 297 1.62 26.12 2.12
C ASP A 297 2.09 27.32 1.28
N GLN A 298 1.71 28.52 1.71
CA GLN A 298 2.00 29.77 1.00
C GLN A 298 3.48 30.18 1.07
N SER A 299 4.32 29.45 1.81
CA SER A 299 5.77 29.66 1.79
C SER A 299 6.45 29.06 0.56
N GLN A 300 5.76 28.17 -0.16
CA GLN A 300 6.26 27.52 -1.36
C GLN A 300 6.22 28.48 -2.55
N GLN A 301 7.24 28.41 -3.41
CA GLN A 301 7.21 29.09 -4.70
C GLN A 301 6.06 28.55 -5.54
N ASP A 302 5.38 29.45 -6.26
CA ASP A 302 4.28 29.12 -7.15
C ASP A 302 3.11 28.35 -6.50
N TRP A 303 2.98 28.38 -5.16
CA TRP A 303 2.01 27.58 -4.39
C TRP A 303 0.59 27.60 -4.97
N TYR A 304 0.13 28.77 -5.44
CA TYR A 304 -1.21 28.93 -6.00
C TYR A 304 -1.35 28.18 -7.33
N THR A 305 -0.42 28.40 -8.26
CA THR A 305 -0.44 27.76 -9.59
C THR A 305 -0.07 26.29 -9.52
N THR A 306 0.73 25.86 -8.54
CA THR A 306 0.94 24.44 -8.22
C THR A 306 -0.37 23.77 -7.83
N TYR A 307 -1.08 24.32 -6.85
CA TYR A 307 -2.26 23.67 -6.29
C TYR A 307 -3.48 23.78 -7.20
N TYR A 308 -3.74 24.97 -7.76
CA TYR A 308 -4.91 25.27 -8.57
C TYR A 308 -4.68 25.14 -10.09
N GLY A 309 -3.43 24.98 -10.51
CA GLY A 309 -3.03 24.88 -11.92
C GLY A 309 -2.64 26.21 -12.53
N GLY A 310 -1.89 26.13 -13.63
CA GLY A 310 -1.42 27.26 -14.43
C GLY A 310 0.10 27.47 -14.37
N GLN A 311 0.54 28.52 -15.06
CA GLN A 311 1.92 28.95 -15.16
C GLN A 311 2.29 29.85 -13.98
N GLY A 312 3.18 29.37 -13.12
CA GLY A 312 3.90 30.14 -12.10
C GLY A 312 5.14 30.82 -12.67
N PHE A 313 5.99 31.37 -11.79
CA PHE A 313 7.25 31.98 -12.20
C PHE A 313 8.33 30.94 -12.54
N TYR A 314 8.39 29.84 -11.78
CA TYR A 314 9.35 28.76 -11.91
C TYR A 314 8.74 27.47 -12.43
N THR A 315 7.44 27.25 -12.23
CA THR A 315 6.76 25.99 -12.57
C THR A 315 5.50 26.17 -13.40
N ASP A 316 5.05 25.11 -14.06
CA ASP A 316 3.74 25.02 -14.71
C ASP A 316 3.14 23.64 -14.44
N GLY A 317 1.84 23.60 -14.13
CA GLY A 317 1.15 22.36 -13.76
C GLY A 317 -0.35 22.44 -13.99
N THR A 318 -1.01 21.28 -14.01
CA THR A 318 -2.46 21.21 -14.24
C THR A 318 -3.31 21.50 -13.01
N GLY A 319 -2.71 21.48 -11.81
CA GLY A 319 -3.42 21.60 -10.54
C GLY A 319 -4.02 20.28 -10.05
N ILE A 320 -4.44 20.25 -8.78
CA ILE A 320 -4.91 19.02 -8.13
C ILE A 320 -6.27 18.55 -8.66
N GLN A 321 -7.15 19.48 -9.04
CA GLN A 321 -8.52 19.12 -9.41
C GLN A 321 -8.58 18.30 -10.71
N PRO A 322 -7.84 18.67 -11.79
CA PRO A 322 -7.69 17.79 -12.95
C PRO A 322 -7.08 16.43 -12.63
N ALA A 323 -6.08 16.36 -11.75
CA ALA A 323 -5.49 15.08 -11.34
C ALA A 323 -6.49 14.18 -10.60
N ILE A 324 -7.31 14.74 -9.70
CA ILE A 324 -8.41 14.03 -9.04
C ILE A 324 -9.43 13.53 -10.07
N ALA A 325 -9.85 14.40 -11.00
CA ALA A 325 -10.81 14.05 -12.04
C ALA A 325 -10.28 12.95 -12.99
N ALA A 326 -8.96 12.87 -13.16
CA ALA A 326 -8.32 11.84 -13.98
C ALA A 326 -8.26 10.45 -13.32
N GLY A 327 -8.65 10.31 -12.05
CA GLY A 327 -8.88 8.98 -11.48
C GLY A 327 -8.59 8.79 -10.00
N SER A 328 -8.88 9.76 -9.12
CA SER A 328 -8.89 9.51 -7.68
C SER A 328 -9.90 8.40 -7.31
N LEU A 329 -9.53 7.54 -6.37
CA LEU A 329 -10.38 6.47 -5.83
C LEU A 329 -11.01 6.81 -4.48
N ILE A 330 -10.70 7.97 -3.88
CA ILE A 330 -11.18 8.31 -2.53
C ILE A 330 -12.71 8.30 -2.46
N THR A 331 -13.37 9.07 -3.33
CA THR A 331 -14.83 9.10 -3.40
C THR A 331 -15.43 7.72 -3.76
N PRO A 332 -14.95 7.00 -4.80
CA PRO A 332 -15.39 5.63 -5.06
C PRO A 332 -15.29 4.67 -3.86
N LEU A 333 -14.18 4.71 -3.11
CA LEU A 333 -13.96 3.85 -1.94
C LEU A 333 -14.87 4.22 -0.77
N HIS A 334 -15.09 5.51 -0.56
CA HIS A 334 -16.05 6.01 0.44
C HIS A 334 -17.48 5.55 0.13
N GLN A 335 -17.88 5.62 -1.14
CA GLN A 335 -19.22 5.27 -1.59
C GLN A 335 -19.48 3.75 -1.59
N ALA A 336 -18.52 2.95 -2.06
CA ALA A 336 -18.67 1.50 -2.09
C ALA A 336 -18.69 0.91 -0.68
N GLY A 337 -17.81 1.43 0.17
CA GLY A 337 -17.71 1.06 1.57
C GLY A 337 -17.13 -0.34 1.82
N ILE A 338 -16.58 -0.51 3.03
CA ILE A 338 -16.13 -1.79 3.55
C ILE A 338 -17.33 -2.52 4.16
N PRO A 339 -17.61 -3.77 3.77
CA PRO A 339 -18.71 -4.54 4.33
C PRO A 339 -18.60 -4.72 5.85
N ALA A 340 -19.73 -4.65 6.57
CA ALA A 340 -19.76 -4.68 8.04
C ALA A 340 -19.19 -5.97 8.67
N GLN A 341 -19.15 -7.08 7.93
CA GLN A 341 -18.50 -8.31 8.40
C GLN A 341 -16.97 -8.19 8.50
N VAL A 342 -16.36 -7.18 7.88
CA VAL A 342 -14.93 -6.91 7.98
C VAL A 342 -14.69 -5.86 9.06
N ARG A 343 -14.14 -6.29 10.19
CA ARG A 343 -13.80 -5.38 11.28
C ARG A 343 -12.56 -4.58 10.90
N THR A 344 -12.70 -3.26 10.83
CA THR A 344 -11.64 -2.37 10.30
C THR A 344 -11.02 -1.53 11.41
N PHE A 345 -9.70 -1.42 11.43
CA PHE A 345 -8.94 -0.64 12.41
C PHE A 345 -8.05 0.37 11.68
N LEU A 346 -8.04 1.61 12.16
CA LEU A 346 -7.32 2.70 11.52
C LEU A 346 -6.27 3.28 12.47
N LEU A 347 -5.03 3.36 12.02
CA LEU A 347 -3.91 3.91 12.80
C LEU A 347 -3.27 5.07 12.05
N ALA A 348 -3.06 6.18 12.75
CA ALA A 348 -2.28 7.31 12.27
C ALA A 348 -0.94 7.39 13.03
N GLY A 349 0.13 7.74 12.32
CA GLY A 349 1.29 8.38 12.93
C GLY A 349 0.96 9.81 13.32
N GLY A 350 1.75 10.41 14.21
CA GLY A 350 1.49 11.76 14.72
C GLY A 350 2.72 12.65 14.81
N THR A 351 3.86 12.23 14.25
CA THR A 351 5.08 13.03 14.23
C THR A 351 5.48 13.40 12.80
N PRO A 352 5.44 14.70 12.41
CA PRO A 352 5.91 15.16 11.11
C PRO A 352 7.44 15.39 11.11
N SER A 353 8.21 14.33 11.37
CA SER A 353 9.67 14.41 11.49
C SER A 353 10.37 13.33 10.66
N ILE A 354 10.01 13.24 9.39
CA ILE A 354 10.65 12.34 8.44
C ILE A 354 11.93 13.00 7.93
N LEU A 355 13.07 12.39 8.19
CA LEU A 355 14.33 12.92 7.72
C LEU A 355 14.49 12.71 6.20
N GLY A 356 14.89 13.77 5.49
CA GLY A 356 15.06 13.75 4.03
C GLY A 356 13.79 14.04 3.23
N ILE A 357 12.66 14.31 3.89
CA ILE A 357 11.40 14.73 3.27
C ILE A 357 11.02 16.12 3.79
N PHE A 358 10.44 16.95 2.93
CA PHE A 358 9.81 18.20 3.37
C PHE A 358 8.50 17.85 4.07
N ASN A 359 8.44 17.94 5.40
CA ASN A 359 7.30 17.40 6.13
C ASN A 359 6.04 18.26 5.94
N GLU A 360 4.88 17.61 5.91
CA GLU A 360 3.58 18.25 6.02
C GLU A 360 3.53 19.16 7.26
N ASN A 361 3.31 20.45 7.03
CA ASN A 361 3.44 21.50 8.04
C ASN A 361 2.14 22.27 8.30
N ARG A 362 1.05 21.95 7.60
CA ARG A 362 -0.23 22.69 7.65
C ARG A 362 -1.16 22.21 8.77
N GLY A 363 -0.95 21.00 9.28
CA GLY A 363 -1.81 20.40 10.30
C GLY A 363 -1.24 19.10 10.90
N PRO A 364 -1.93 18.49 11.87
CA PRO A 364 -1.50 17.23 12.49
C PRO A 364 -1.34 16.13 11.44
N SER A 365 -0.15 15.56 11.33
CA SER A 365 0.20 14.55 10.33
C SER A 365 1.30 13.62 10.84
N ASP A 366 1.56 12.57 10.08
CA ASP A 366 2.74 11.72 10.22
C ASP A 366 3.93 12.19 9.37
N GLY A 367 3.86 13.41 8.83
CA GLY A 367 4.82 14.00 7.90
C GLY A 367 4.42 13.94 6.44
N VAL A 368 3.43 13.11 6.08
CA VAL A 368 2.87 13.03 4.71
C VAL A 368 1.34 13.05 4.73
N VAL A 369 0.72 12.21 5.57
CA VAL A 369 -0.73 12.05 5.63
C VAL A 369 -1.27 12.72 6.89
N PHE A 370 -2.30 13.55 6.73
CA PHE A 370 -2.99 14.14 7.87
C PHE A 370 -3.59 13.07 8.77
N VAL A 371 -3.56 13.29 10.08
CA VAL A 371 -4.22 12.43 11.06
C VAL A 371 -5.72 12.32 10.75
N SER A 372 -6.35 13.41 10.31
CA SER A 372 -7.77 13.42 9.90
C SER A 372 -8.04 12.58 8.66
N SER A 373 -7.07 12.44 7.75
CA SER A 373 -7.19 11.55 6.60
C SER A 373 -6.98 10.10 7.02
N ALA A 374 -5.93 9.81 7.78
CA ALA A 374 -5.61 8.46 8.20
C ALA A 374 -6.69 7.82 9.09
N LEU A 375 -7.38 8.63 9.90
CA LEU A 375 -8.46 8.18 10.78
C LEU A 375 -9.87 8.41 10.19
N ASP A 376 -9.99 8.74 8.90
CA ASP A 376 -11.29 8.92 8.26
C ASP A 376 -12.03 7.58 8.17
N THR A 377 -13.16 7.49 8.87
CA THR A 377 -14.01 6.28 8.91
C THR A 377 -15.09 6.26 7.84
N THR A 378 -15.10 7.20 6.91
CA THR A 378 -16.13 7.30 5.86
C THR A 378 -16.12 6.04 4.99
N GLY A 379 -17.29 5.41 4.85
CA GLY A 379 -17.45 4.15 4.15
C GLY A 379 -16.98 2.91 4.95
N VAL A 380 -16.57 3.03 6.21
CA VAL A 380 -16.20 1.85 7.02
C VAL A 380 -17.45 1.27 7.70
N GLY A 381 -17.89 0.09 7.26
CA GLY A 381 -19.11 -0.54 7.80
C GLY A 381 -19.02 -0.96 9.27
N THR A 382 -17.84 -1.35 9.76
CA THR A 382 -17.63 -1.63 11.19
C THR A 382 -16.23 -1.22 11.62
N VAL A 383 -16.15 -0.09 12.34
CA VAL A 383 -14.92 0.41 12.94
C VAL A 383 -14.65 -0.38 14.23
N GLY A 384 -13.62 -1.21 14.19
CA GLY A 384 -13.14 -1.97 15.34
C GLY A 384 -12.37 -1.14 16.34
N GLY A 385 -11.74 -0.04 15.89
CA GLY A 385 -11.03 0.93 16.71
C GLY A 385 -10.15 1.85 15.88
N THR A 386 -9.76 2.98 16.46
CA THR A 386 -8.78 3.91 15.91
C THR A 386 -7.62 4.11 16.88
N ALA A 387 -6.46 4.53 16.36
CA ALA A 387 -5.30 4.85 17.19
C ALA A 387 -4.45 5.97 16.57
N LEU A 388 -3.93 6.85 17.42
CA LEU A 388 -2.87 7.79 17.07
C LEU A 388 -1.60 7.38 17.82
N VAL A 389 -0.52 7.09 17.09
CA VAL A 389 0.80 6.88 17.67
C VAL A 389 1.60 8.17 17.52
N ALA A 390 1.48 9.03 18.54
CA ALA A 390 1.99 10.40 18.49
C ALA A 390 3.50 10.52 18.26
N GLY A 391 4.29 9.48 18.56
CA GLY A 391 5.74 9.42 18.40
C GLY A 391 6.20 8.61 17.19
N ALA A 392 5.35 8.41 16.19
CA ALA A 392 5.71 7.73 14.95
C ALA A 392 5.48 8.64 13.74
N ASN A 393 6.47 8.74 12.86
CA ASN A 393 6.31 9.32 11.53
C ASN A 393 5.89 8.27 10.49
N HIS A 394 5.56 8.71 9.27
CA HIS A 394 4.97 7.88 8.22
C HIS A 394 5.79 6.63 7.89
N LEU A 395 7.13 6.76 7.85
CA LEU A 395 8.04 5.67 7.50
C LEU A 395 8.35 4.73 8.68
N GLU A 396 7.94 5.10 9.89
CA GLU A 396 8.13 4.30 11.10
C GLU A 396 7.00 3.31 11.36
N LEU A 397 5.85 3.47 10.69
CA LEU A 397 4.66 2.66 10.97
C LEU A 397 4.86 1.16 10.68
N GLY A 398 5.81 0.80 9.82
CA GLY A 398 6.17 -0.60 9.53
C GLY A 398 7.04 -1.28 10.59
N TRP A 399 7.59 -0.54 11.56
CA TRP A 399 8.58 -1.07 12.51
C TRP A 399 8.56 -0.47 13.92
N ASN A 400 7.83 0.63 14.14
CA ASN A 400 7.69 1.25 15.45
C ASN A 400 7.03 0.25 16.42
N THR A 401 7.65 0.07 17.60
CA THR A 401 7.22 -0.95 18.56
C THR A 401 5.82 -0.72 19.11
N THR A 402 5.39 0.54 19.26
CA THR A 402 4.03 0.89 19.70
C THR A 402 3.01 0.55 18.62
N VAL A 403 3.34 0.82 17.35
CA VAL A 403 2.51 0.43 16.21
C VAL A 403 2.39 -1.09 16.14
N ALA A 404 3.51 -1.81 16.21
CA ALA A 404 3.52 -3.28 16.14
C ALA A 404 2.71 -3.93 17.27
N ALA A 405 2.82 -3.43 18.50
CA ALA A 405 2.01 -3.88 19.63
C ALA A 405 0.52 -3.61 19.42
N LYS A 406 0.16 -2.45 18.86
CA LYS A 406 -1.23 -2.10 18.56
C LYS A 406 -1.83 -2.98 17.48
N VAL A 407 -1.07 -3.26 16.42
CA VAL A 407 -1.47 -4.17 15.34
C VAL A 407 -1.72 -5.57 15.90
N ALA A 408 -0.78 -6.14 16.66
CA ALA A 408 -0.96 -7.46 17.27
C ALA A 408 -2.23 -7.51 18.14
N GLY A 409 -2.44 -6.52 19.01
CA GLY A 409 -3.65 -6.45 19.85
C GLY A 409 -4.97 -6.30 19.08
N TRP A 410 -4.95 -5.87 17.82
CA TRP A 410 -6.13 -5.86 16.95
C TRP A 410 -6.31 -7.16 16.16
N LEU A 411 -5.23 -7.90 15.93
CA LEU A 411 -5.22 -9.20 15.23
C LEU A 411 -5.60 -10.37 16.14
N ASP A 412 -5.59 -10.19 17.46
CA ASP A 412 -6.22 -11.07 18.46
C ASP A 412 -7.73 -10.89 18.48
#